data_AF-A0A3D1HRK5-F1
#
_entry.id   AF-A0A3D1HRK5-F1
#
_cell.length_a   1.000
_cell.length_b   1.000
_cell.length_c   1.000
_cell.angle_alpha   90.00
_cell.angle_beta   90.00
_cell.angle_gamma   90.00
#
_symmetry.space_group_name_H-M   'P 1'
#
loop_
_entity.id
_entity.type
_entity.pdbx_description
1 polymer ?
#
loop_
_entity_poly.entity_id
_entity_poly.type
_entity_poly.pdbx_seq_one_letter_code
_entity_poly.pdbx_strand_id
1 'polypeptide(L)'
;MLQPDHPLFAGPNPITDKDFGGWIKERGLYFASEWDQAYVPLLAMSDSGEKPLEGSLLAAEIGAGSHVHCALNLFYQMDHMVVGAFRLFANLLTPFNGK
;
A
#
# COMPACT_ATOMS: atom_id res chain seq x y z
N MET A 1 0.55 -0.91 -9.82
CA MET A 1 1.52 -0.48 -8.78
C MET A 1 2.44 0.61 -9.34
N LEU A 2 2.96 1.53 -8.53
CA LEU A 2 3.86 2.60 -9.00
C LEU A 2 5.34 2.23 -8.88
N GLN A 3 5.70 1.53 -7.80
CA GLN A 3 7.07 1.10 -7.49
C GLN A 3 7.08 -0.40 -7.23
N PRO A 4 6.98 -1.24 -8.27
CA PRO A 4 6.79 -2.68 -8.10
C PRO A 4 7.97 -3.38 -7.42
N ASP A 5 9.18 -2.84 -7.57
CA ASP A 5 10.41 -3.37 -6.96
C ASP A 5 10.67 -2.84 -5.55
N HIS A 6 9.76 -2.04 -4.97
CA HIS A 6 9.94 -1.52 -3.62
C HIS A 6 10.00 -2.67 -2.59
N PRO A 7 10.93 -2.67 -1.61
CA PRO A 7 11.12 -3.84 -0.74
C PRO A 7 9.88 -4.21 0.10
N LEU A 8 9.00 -3.25 0.40
CA LEU A 8 7.68 -3.49 1.00
C LEU A 8 6.83 -4.49 0.19
N PHE A 9 6.93 -4.51 -1.13
CA PHE A 9 6.22 -5.47 -1.97
C PHE A 9 6.99 -6.78 -2.16
N ALA A 10 8.28 -6.81 -1.85
CA ALA A 10 9.10 -8.01 -1.98
C ALA A 10 8.94 -9.01 -0.82
N GLY A 11 8.60 -8.55 0.39
CA GLY A 11 8.60 -9.46 1.55
C GLY A 11 7.78 -9.02 2.77
N PRO A 12 7.39 -9.99 3.63
CA PRO A 12 7.64 -11.44 3.51
C PRO A 12 6.76 -12.15 2.46
N ASN A 13 5.75 -11.47 1.90
CA ASN A 13 4.93 -12.00 0.81
C ASN A 13 5.16 -11.16 -0.46
N PRO A 14 5.52 -11.76 -1.60
CA PRO A 14 5.57 -11.03 -2.87
C PRO A 14 4.18 -10.48 -3.21
N ILE A 15 4.07 -9.16 -3.35
CA ILE A 15 2.85 -8.46 -3.75
C ILE A 15 2.95 -8.15 -5.24
N THR A 16 1.91 -8.56 -5.97
CA THR A 16 1.77 -8.32 -7.40
C THR A 16 0.39 -7.73 -7.70
N ASP A 17 0.12 -7.37 -8.94
CA ASP A 17 -1.23 -6.90 -9.34
C ASP A 17 -2.34 -7.91 -9.00
N LYS A 18 -2.02 -9.21 -8.88
CA LYS A 18 -2.98 -10.26 -8.49
C LYS A 18 -3.49 -10.10 -7.06
N ASP A 19 -2.71 -9.51 -6.16
CA ASP A 19 -3.08 -9.29 -4.77
C ASP A 19 -4.13 -8.16 -4.62
N PHE A 20 -4.34 -7.38 -5.67
CA PHE A 20 -5.44 -6.41 -5.76
C PHE A 20 -6.72 -7.01 -6.36
N GLY A 21 -6.68 -8.27 -6.78
CA GLY A 21 -7.86 -9.00 -7.27
C GLY A 21 -8.89 -9.22 -6.15
N GLY A 22 -10.17 -9.00 -6.46
CA GLY A 22 -11.28 -9.26 -5.54
C GLY A 22 -11.49 -8.19 -4.46
N TRP A 23 -10.77 -7.06 -4.51
CA TRP A 23 -11.00 -5.95 -3.58
C TRP A 23 -12.42 -5.39 -3.70
N ILE A 24 -13.07 -5.22 -2.55
CA ILE A 24 -14.41 -4.67 -2.41
C ILE A 24 -14.34 -3.14 -2.40
N LYS A 25 -15.43 -2.46 -2.80
CA LYS A 25 -15.58 -0.99 -2.73
C LYS A 25 -15.19 -0.46 -1.34
N GLU A 26 -14.92 0.84 -1.22
CA GLU A 26 -14.39 1.46 0.01
C GLU A 26 -12.97 0.97 0.30
N ARG A 27 -12.14 0.98 -0.75
CA ARG A 27 -10.76 0.46 -0.77
C ARG A 27 -9.80 1.26 0.11
N GLY A 28 -10.14 2.51 0.40
CA GLY A 28 -9.42 3.37 1.33
C GLY A 28 -10.11 4.72 1.46
N LEU A 29 -9.67 5.49 2.45
CA LEU A 29 -10.19 6.80 2.80
C LEU A 29 -9.02 7.69 3.22
N TYR A 30 -9.19 9.01 3.07
CA TYR A 30 -8.18 9.99 3.50
C TYR A 30 -6.80 9.79 2.84
N PHE A 31 -6.78 9.61 1.52
CA PHE A 31 -5.54 9.55 0.75
C PHE A 31 -4.78 10.85 0.98
N ALA A 32 -3.49 10.76 1.28
CA ALA A 32 -2.67 11.94 1.42
C ALA A 32 -2.71 12.76 0.12
N SER A 33 -3.02 14.05 0.21
CA SER A 33 -2.99 14.95 -0.94
C SER A 33 -1.61 15.55 -1.18
N GLU A 34 -0.79 15.59 -0.14
CA GLU A 34 0.58 16.13 -0.13
C GLU A 34 1.42 15.31 0.85
N TRP A 35 2.72 15.22 0.58
CA TRP A 35 3.70 14.57 1.43
C TRP A 35 5.10 15.14 1.18
N ASP A 36 6.01 14.93 2.13
CA ASP A 36 7.41 15.33 2.01
C ASP A 36 8.14 14.50 0.91
N GLN A 37 9.18 15.06 0.29
CA GLN A 37 9.95 14.38 -0.77
C GLN A 37 10.61 13.07 -0.33
N ALA A 38 10.79 12.84 0.98
CA ALA A 38 11.25 11.56 1.51
C ALA A 38 10.26 10.41 1.29
N TYR A 39 8.98 10.70 1.03
CA TYR A 39 7.96 9.68 0.79
C TYR A 39 7.86 9.30 -0.68
N VAL A 40 7.82 8.00 -0.90
CA VAL A 40 7.61 7.37 -2.20
C VAL A 40 6.17 6.85 -2.27
N PRO A 41 5.35 7.31 -3.22
CA PRO A 41 4.03 6.74 -3.46
C PRO A 41 4.15 5.35 -4.10
N LEU A 42 3.48 4.36 -3.51
CA LEU A 42 3.60 2.95 -3.94
C LEU A 42 2.41 2.48 -4.77
N LEU A 43 1.23 3.07 -4.57
CA LEU A 43 0.00 2.73 -5.26
C LEU A 43 -0.68 3.97 -5.83
N ALA A 44 -1.25 3.80 -7.02
CA ALA A 44 -2.25 4.69 -7.59
C ALA A 44 -3.54 3.88 -7.80
N MET A 45 -4.68 4.48 -7.48
CA MET A 45 -5.98 3.83 -7.54
C MET A 45 -7.01 4.79 -8.17
N SER A 46 -7.91 4.26 -8.98
CA SER A 46 -9.02 5.04 -9.53
C SER A 46 -10.33 4.28 -9.41
N ASP A 47 -11.40 5.04 -9.26
CA ASP A 47 -12.73 4.56 -9.64
C ASP A 47 -12.85 4.57 -11.17
N SER A 48 -13.81 3.80 -11.70
CA SER A 48 -13.99 3.67 -13.15
C SER A 48 -14.34 5.01 -13.78
N GLY A 49 -13.50 5.49 -14.69
CA GLY A 49 -13.69 6.77 -15.39
C GLY A 49 -13.10 7.99 -14.65
N GLU A 50 -12.52 7.79 -13.46
CA GLU A 50 -11.83 8.85 -12.72
C GLU A 50 -10.32 8.82 -12.93
N LYS A 51 -9.66 9.94 -12.65
CA LYS A 51 -8.19 10.00 -12.68
C LYS A 51 -7.62 9.16 -11.52
N PRO A 52 -6.49 8.47 -11.73
CA PRO A 52 -5.78 7.81 -10.63
C PRO A 52 -5.39 8.80 -9.53
N LEU A 53 -5.64 8.39 -8.29
CA LEU A 53 -5.20 9.06 -7.08
C LEU A 53 -4.05 8.28 -6.47
N GLU A 54 -3.01 9.00 -6.09
CA GLU A 54 -1.92 8.50 -5.26
C GLU A 54 -2.20 8.80 -3.78
N GLY A 55 -1.26 8.48 -2.89
CA GLY A 55 -1.40 8.81 -1.47
C GLY A 55 -2.13 7.77 -0.62
N SER A 56 -2.59 6.66 -1.20
CA SER A 56 -3.18 5.55 -0.45
C SER A 56 -2.15 4.70 0.28
N LEU A 57 -0.94 4.62 -0.26
CA LEU A 57 0.18 3.92 0.32
C LEU A 57 1.47 4.67 0.01
N LEU A 58 2.08 5.27 1.03
CA LEU A 58 3.35 5.98 0.93
C LEU A 58 4.37 5.33 1.86
N ALA A 59 5.61 5.17 1.40
CA ALA A 59 6.70 4.65 2.21
C ALA A 59 7.85 5.68 2.30
N ALA A 60 8.47 5.77 3.47
CA ALA A 60 9.67 6.58 3.68
C ALA A 60 10.63 5.86 4.62
N GLU A 61 11.93 6.05 4.41
CA GLU A 61 12.95 5.75 5.41
C GLU A 61 13.22 7.01 6.22
N ILE A 62 12.95 6.96 7.53
CA ILE A 62 13.10 8.11 8.43
C ILE A 62 14.12 7.75 9.50
N GLY A 63 15.32 8.30 9.38
CA GLY A 63 16.45 7.99 10.25
C GLY A 63 16.81 6.50 10.17
N ALA A 64 16.62 5.76 11.26
CA ALA A 64 16.85 4.32 11.32
C ALA A 64 15.58 3.47 11.12
N GLY A 65 14.43 4.10 10.91
CA GLY A 65 13.13 3.44 10.85
C GLY A 65 12.52 3.42 9.45
N SER A 66 11.62 2.47 9.23
CA SER A 66 10.68 2.45 8.12
C SER A 66 9.38 3.13 8.55
N HIS A 67 8.81 4.00 7.73
CA HIS A 67 7.51 4.61 7.98
C HIS A 67 6.59 4.38 6.79
N VAL A 68 5.34 4.00 7.07
CA VAL A 68 4.30 3.82 6.04
C VAL A 68 3.06 4.61 6.41
N HIS A 69 2.61 5.44 5.47
CA HIS A 69 1.24 5.95 5.49
C HIS A 69 0.36 4.96 4.73
N CYS A 70 -0.63 4.37 5.38
CA CYS A 70 -1.57 3.43 4.79
C CYS A 70 -3.00 3.96 4.96
N ALA A 71 -3.55 4.50 3.87
CA ALA A 71 -4.93 4.99 3.78
C ALA A 71 -5.90 3.91 3.26
N LEU A 72 -5.41 2.68 3.06
CA LEU A 72 -6.20 1.54 2.60
C LEU A 72 -7.05 0.99 3.74
N ASN A 73 -8.31 0.67 3.47
CA ASN A 73 -9.22 0.03 4.44
C ASN A 73 -8.92 -1.48 4.52
N LEU A 74 -7.71 -1.86 4.93
CA LEU A 74 -7.28 -3.26 4.93
C LEU A 74 -8.16 -4.16 5.79
N PHE A 75 -8.64 -3.67 6.94
CA PHE A 75 -9.54 -4.44 7.81
C PHE A 75 -10.81 -4.85 7.05
N TYR A 76 -11.41 -3.94 6.29
CA TYR A 76 -12.63 -4.20 5.53
C TYR A 76 -12.40 -5.21 4.40
N GLN A 77 -11.24 -5.14 3.74
CA GLN A 77 -10.85 -6.12 2.73
C GLN A 77 -10.57 -7.50 3.35
N MET A 78 -9.95 -7.53 4.54
CA MET A 78 -9.71 -8.76 5.30
C MET A 78 -11.02 -9.41 5.78
N ASP A 79 -12.00 -8.63 6.23
CA ASP A 79 -13.34 -9.13 6.61
C ASP A 79 -14.05 -9.83 5.43
N HIS A 80 -13.74 -9.42 4.19
CA HIS A 80 -14.24 -10.03 2.96
C HIS A 80 -13.29 -11.10 2.39
N MET A 81 -12.33 -11.59 3.18
CA MET A 81 -11.41 -12.68 2.82
C MET A 81 -10.53 -12.39 1.60
N VAL A 82 -10.23 -11.11 1.32
CA VAL A 82 -9.34 -10.72 0.23
C VAL A 82 -7.89 -11.06 0.61
N VAL A 83 -7.36 -12.13 0.03
CA VAL A 83 -6.02 -12.69 0.36
C VAL A 83 -4.91 -11.65 0.28
N GLY A 84 -4.93 -10.78 -0.74
CA GLY A 84 -3.89 -9.78 -0.91
C GLY A 84 -3.88 -8.71 0.20
N ALA A 85 -5.01 -8.44 0.85
CA ALA A 85 -5.06 -7.52 1.99
C ALA A 85 -4.31 -8.09 3.21
N PHE A 86 -4.45 -9.39 3.48
CA PHE A 86 -3.70 -10.06 4.55
C PHE A 86 -2.19 -10.06 4.28
N ARG A 87 -1.79 -10.34 3.03
CA ARG A 87 -0.37 -10.33 2.63
C ARG A 87 0.23 -8.94 2.75
N LEU A 88 -0.47 -7.93 2.22
CA LEU A 88 -0.02 -6.54 2.32
C LEU A 88 0.09 -6.12 3.79
N PHE A 89 -0.90 -6.45 4.62
CA PHE A 89 -0.86 -6.16 6.05
C PHE A 89 0.36 -6.80 6.73
N ALA A 90 0.67 -8.07 6.46
CA ALA A 90 1.87 -8.72 7.00
C ALA A 90 3.17 -8.03 6.54
N ASN A 91 3.25 -7.57 5.29
CA ASN A 91 4.39 -6.82 4.80
C ASN A 91 4.53 -5.45 5.50
N LEU A 92 3.42 -4.77 5.79
CA LEU A 92 3.44 -3.49 6.51
C LEU A 92 3.99 -3.61 7.95
N LEU A 93 3.87 -4.79 8.56
CA LEU A 93 4.41 -5.08 9.89
C LEU A 93 5.91 -5.39 9.87
N THR A 94 6.52 -5.48 8.68
CA THR A 94 7.93 -5.84 8.51
C THR A 94 8.74 -4.61 8.07
N PRO A 95 9.90 -4.31 8.68
CA PRO A 95 10.78 -3.26 8.20
C PRO A 95 11.27 -3.55 6.77
N PHE A 96 11.31 -2.51 5.93
CA PHE A 96 11.80 -2.63 4.54
C PHE A 96 13.13 -1.92 4.31
N ASN A 97 13.71 -1.33 5.35
CA ASN A 97 14.96 -0.56 5.32
C ASN A 97 16.25 -1.41 5.33
N GLY A 98 16.17 -2.68 4.93
CA GLY A 98 17.31 -3.58 4.80
C GLY A 98 18.12 -3.85 6.09
N LYS A 99 17.57 -3.53 7.26
CA LYS A 99 18.18 -3.68 8.58
C LYS A 99 17.43 -4.67 9.46
#